data_AF-A0A6A3JNT7-F1
#
_entry.id   AF-A0A6A3JNT7-F1
#
_cell.length_a   1.000
_cell.length_b   1.000
_cell.length_c   1.000
_cell.angle_alpha   90.00
_cell.angle_beta   90.00
_cell.angle_gamma   90.00
#
_symmetry.space_group_name_H-M   'P 1'
#
loop_
_entity.id
_entity.type
_entity.pdbx_description
1 polymer ?
#
loop_
_entity_poly.entity_id
_entity_poly.type
_entity_poly.pdbx_seq_one_letter_code
_entity_poly.pdbx_strand_id
1 'polypeptide(L)'
;MKRYLEGSVVDLTREEARSYGNLAHDYEIDDNGLLFYCAPSKRTSADRDGLMRLVIPATLHQNVLHHYHSSLEGGHQGIGRTYQRIIDHFHWRGLFKSVQQYVGECVDCETGKGRPTIRGESPGNIQATYPFQIIAMDHIPSLPKSYKGNTELLIWVDLLTGYVIAKANASRTAQTIAESYEECVFRRFGASEAIRHDREPGFMADFFRAFNKILGQRQRATMAYRPQANGTAERMVQTTTRALKMYVEDLDQRDWDEYAERLAFAINTAQYRVRGDTPFYLVHGWDPRSTL
;
A
#
# COMPACT_ATOMS: atom_id res chain seq x y z
N MET A 1 -10.29 4.12 -33.44
CA MET A 1 -10.50 2.70 -33.07
C MET A 1 -11.97 2.31 -33.01
N LYS A 2 -12.78 2.80 -32.06
CA LYS A 2 -14.21 2.47 -31.95
C LYS A 2 -14.97 2.59 -33.29
N ARG A 3 -14.86 3.76 -33.93
CA ARG A 3 -15.42 4.02 -35.27
C ARG A 3 -14.95 3.06 -36.36
N TYR A 4 -13.68 2.62 -36.29
CA TYR A 4 -13.10 1.67 -37.25
C TYR A 4 -13.73 0.28 -37.09
N LEU A 5 -13.91 -0.18 -35.84
CA LEU A 5 -14.57 -1.45 -35.51
C LEU A 5 -16.06 -1.46 -35.86
N GLU A 6 -16.72 -0.30 -35.75
CA GLU A 6 -18.11 -0.08 -36.19
C GLU A 6 -18.26 0.05 -37.72
N GLY A 7 -17.17 -0.04 -38.48
CA GLY A 7 -17.16 0.09 -39.95
C GLY A 7 -17.25 1.54 -40.47
N SER A 8 -17.26 2.54 -39.58
CA SER A 8 -17.25 3.97 -39.93
C SER A 8 -15.82 4.47 -40.17
N VAL A 9 -15.35 4.29 -41.40
CA VAL A 9 -13.99 4.70 -41.82
C VAL A 9 -13.94 6.07 -42.53
N VAL A 10 -15.08 6.72 -42.72
CA VAL A 10 -15.24 7.92 -43.56
C VAL A 10 -14.40 9.11 -43.08
N ASP A 11 -14.19 9.24 -41.76
CA ASP A 11 -13.42 10.34 -41.16
C ASP A 11 -12.01 9.91 -40.72
N LEU A 12 -11.53 8.75 -41.14
CA LEU A 12 -10.20 8.26 -40.80
C LEU A 12 -9.21 8.57 -41.90
N THR A 13 -8.03 9.07 -41.53
CA THR A 13 -6.92 9.18 -42.47
C THR A 13 -6.46 7.77 -42.90
N ARG A 14 -5.82 7.69 -44.08
CA ARG A 14 -5.28 6.42 -44.59
C ARG A 14 -4.27 5.77 -43.63
N GLU A 15 -3.50 6.58 -42.91
CA GLU A 15 -2.53 6.11 -41.91
C GLU A 15 -3.22 5.56 -40.66
N GLU A 16 -4.26 6.24 -40.16
CA GLU A 16 -5.07 5.77 -39.04
C GLU A 16 -5.81 4.47 -39.37
N ALA A 17 -6.43 4.38 -40.55
CA ALA A 17 -7.11 3.18 -40.99
C ALA A 17 -6.16 1.97 -41.09
N ARG A 18 -4.94 2.17 -41.59
CA ARG A 18 -3.91 1.12 -41.64
C ARG A 18 -3.42 0.74 -40.23
N SER A 19 -3.19 1.72 -39.37
CA SER A 19 -2.78 1.47 -37.98
C SER A 19 -3.87 0.74 -37.18
N TYR A 20 -5.13 1.07 -37.39
CA TYR A 20 -6.25 0.42 -36.71
C TYR A 20 -6.49 -0.98 -37.24
N GLY A 21 -6.38 -1.22 -38.56
CA GLY A 21 -6.50 -2.58 -39.12
C GLY A 21 -5.49 -3.57 -38.54
N ASN A 22 -4.26 -3.12 -38.29
CA ASN A 22 -3.23 -3.95 -37.66
C ASN A 22 -3.52 -4.26 -36.19
N LEU A 23 -4.31 -3.45 -35.50
CA LEU A 23 -4.56 -3.55 -34.07
C LEU A 23 -5.97 -4.06 -33.75
N ALA A 24 -6.90 -4.00 -34.69
CA ALA A 24 -8.33 -4.25 -34.47
C ALA A 24 -8.63 -5.61 -33.85
N HIS A 25 -7.82 -6.62 -34.14
CA HIS A 25 -7.97 -7.97 -33.60
C HIS A 25 -7.69 -8.09 -32.09
N ASP A 26 -7.13 -7.04 -31.48
CA ASP A 26 -6.89 -6.93 -30.04
C ASP A 26 -7.93 -6.04 -29.33
N TYR A 27 -8.96 -5.58 -30.03
CA TYR A 27 -9.98 -4.70 -29.46
C TYR A 27 -11.39 -5.20 -29.78
N GLU A 28 -12.28 -5.09 -28.80
CA GLU A 28 -13.69 -5.46 -28.93
C GLU A 28 -14.58 -4.35 -28.35
N ILE A 29 -15.81 -4.25 -28.86
CA ILE A 29 -16.82 -3.31 -28.35
C ILE A 29 -17.94 -4.15 -27.72
N ASP A 30 -18.33 -3.82 -26.49
CA ASP A 30 -19.46 -4.48 -25.82
C ASP A 30 -20.82 -3.91 -26.27
N ASP A 31 -21.90 -4.50 -25.77
CA ASP A 31 -23.28 -4.06 -26.07
C ASP A 31 -23.58 -2.62 -25.61
N ASN A 32 -22.80 -2.09 -24.67
CA ASN A 32 -22.93 -0.71 -24.17
C ASN A 32 -22.08 0.29 -24.99
N GLY A 33 -21.37 -0.18 -26.01
CA GLY A 33 -20.47 0.64 -26.81
C GLY A 33 -19.15 0.99 -26.12
N LEU A 34 -18.77 0.28 -25.06
CA LEU A 34 -17.47 0.43 -24.40
C LEU A 34 -16.40 -0.37 -25.15
N LEU A 35 -15.23 0.23 -25.28
CA LEU A 35 -14.10 -0.38 -26.00
C LEU A 35 -13.21 -1.12 -25.00
N PHE A 36 -12.91 -2.38 -25.28
CA PHE A 36 -12.03 -3.24 -24.48
C PHE A 36 -10.79 -3.64 -25.27
N TYR A 37 -9.69 -3.87 -24.56
CA TYR A 37 -8.44 -4.41 -25.09
C TYR A 37 -8.22 -5.85 -24.61
N CYS A 38 -7.91 -6.74 -25.55
CA CYS A 38 -7.74 -8.18 -25.36
C CYS A 38 -6.28 -8.55 -25.67
N ALA A 39 -5.51 -8.94 -24.65
CA ALA A 39 -4.10 -9.26 -24.87
C ALA A 39 -3.92 -10.50 -25.79
N PRO A 40 -3.03 -10.47 -26.80
CA PRO A 40 -2.87 -11.57 -27.77
C PRO A 40 -2.49 -12.93 -27.18
N SER A 41 -1.81 -12.95 -26.03
CA SER A 41 -1.09 -14.13 -25.52
C SER A 41 -1.89 -15.07 -24.62
N LYS A 42 -3.18 -14.85 -24.40
CA LYS A 42 -4.00 -15.62 -23.43
C LYS A 42 -5.36 -16.05 -23.99
N ARG A 43 -5.35 -16.69 -25.16
CA ARG A 43 -6.56 -17.08 -25.90
C ARG A 43 -7.11 -18.47 -25.53
N THR A 44 -7.18 -18.82 -24.25
CA THR A 44 -8.03 -19.95 -23.80
C THR A 44 -9.40 -19.40 -23.41
N SER A 45 -10.48 -19.95 -23.98
CA SER A 45 -11.84 -19.40 -23.91
C SER A 45 -12.39 -19.20 -22.48
N ALA A 46 -11.85 -19.92 -21.50
CA ALA A 46 -12.30 -19.87 -20.10
C ALA A 46 -11.74 -18.68 -19.29
N ASP A 47 -10.72 -17.97 -19.79
CA ASP A 47 -10.04 -16.87 -19.06
C ASP A 47 -10.23 -15.50 -19.77
N ARG A 48 -11.05 -15.45 -20.83
CA ARG A 48 -11.21 -14.26 -21.67
C ARG A 48 -11.76 -13.06 -20.90
N ASP A 49 -12.83 -13.25 -20.12
CA ASP A 49 -13.51 -12.15 -19.43
C ASP A 49 -12.65 -11.52 -18.31
N GLY A 50 -11.80 -12.31 -17.65
CA GLY A 50 -10.87 -11.84 -16.62
C GLY A 50 -9.65 -11.09 -17.15
N LEU A 51 -9.49 -11.02 -18.47
CA LEU A 51 -8.33 -10.42 -19.15
C LEU A 51 -8.69 -9.21 -20.01
N MET A 52 -9.98 -8.87 -20.08
CA MET A 52 -10.48 -7.70 -20.78
C MET A 52 -10.15 -6.44 -19.99
N ARG A 53 -9.50 -5.48 -20.65
CA ARG A 53 -9.16 -4.18 -20.03
C ARG A 53 -9.96 -3.08 -20.68
N LEU A 54 -10.66 -2.29 -19.88
CA LEU A 54 -11.45 -1.17 -20.41
C LEU A 54 -10.51 -0.11 -21.00
N VAL A 55 -10.76 0.29 -22.24
CA VAL A 55 -9.95 1.31 -22.92
C VAL A 55 -10.42 2.69 -22.49
N ILE A 56 -9.54 3.40 -21.79
CA ILE A 56 -9.86 4.71 -21.23
C ILE A 56 -9.60 5.82 -22.25
N PRO A 57 -10.57 6.71 -22.51
CA PRO A 57 -10.39 7.85 -23.40
C PRO A 57 -9.37 8.84 -22.81
N ALA A 58 -8.66 9.56 -23.68
CA ALA A 58 -7.60 10.50 -23.29
C ALA A 58 -8.05 11.55 -22.26
N THR A 59 -9.32 11.96 -22.32
CA THR A 59 -9.93 12.92 -21.39
C THR A 59 -9.99 12.43 -19.94
N LEU A 60 -9.95 11.11 -19.70
CA LEU A 60 -10.04 10.51 -18.37
C LEU A 60 -8.69 9.99 -17.86
N HIS A 61 -7.62 10.07 -18.65
CA HIS A 61 -6.29 9.58 -18.24
C HIS A 61 -5.82 10.23 -16.94
N GLN A 62 -5.98 11.55 -16.83
CA GLN A 62 -5.59 12.28 -15.62
C GLN A 62 -6.37 11.84 -14.38
N ASN A 63 -7.68 11.62 -14.51
CA ASN A 63 -8.52 11.19 -13.39
C ASN A 63 -8.12 9.78 -12.90
N VAL A 64 -7.83 8.86 -13.83
CA VAL A 64 -7.35 7.53 -13.49
C VAL A 64 -5.97 7.61 -12.82
N LEU A 65 -5.03 8.38 -13.39
CA LEU A 65 -3.69 8.55 -12.81
C LEU A 65 -3.75 9.17 -11.40
N HIS A 66 -4.59 10.18 -11.21
CA HIS A 66 -4.84 10.79 -9.92
C HIS A 66 -5.41 9.79 -8.92
N HIS A 67 -6.45 9.06 -9.29
CA HIS A 67 -7.08 8.06 -8.43
C HIS A 67 -6.08 6.97 -7.98
N TYR A 68 -5.29 6.42 -8.90
CA TYR A 68 -4.36 5.33 -8.59
C TYR A 68 -3.01 5.77 -7.99
N HIS A 69 -2.71 7.06 -7.94
CA HIS A 69 -1.47 7.57 -7.35
C HIS A 69 -1.69 8.61 -6.26
N SER A 70 -2.36 9.73 -6.57
CA SER A 70 -2.46 10.90 -5.70
C SER A 70 -3.64 10.85 -4.74
N SER A 71 -4.67 10.06 -5.02
CA SER A 71 -5.78 9.89 -4.09
C SER A 71 -5.36 9.08 -2.88
N LEU A 72 -6.16 9.14 -1.81
CA LEU A 72 -5.99 8.29 -0.62
C LEU A 72 -5.82 6.81 -0.98
N GLU A 73 -6.62 6.31 -1.92
CA GLU A 73 -6.57 4.92 -2.37
C GLU A 73 -5.31 4.64 -3.20
N GLY A 74 -4.79 5.66 -3.88
CA GLY A 74 -3.55 5.63 -4.66
C GLY A 74 -2.29 5.66 -3.79
N GLY A 75 -2.31 6.37 -2.66
CA GLY A 75 -1.32 6.29 -1.59
C GLY A 75 0.12 6.67 -1.99
N HIS A 76 0.29 7.53 -3.00
CA HIS A 76 1.58 8.00 -3.53
C HIS A 76 2.59 6.88 -3.85
N GLN A 77 2.08 5.77 -4.36
CA GLN A 77 2.92 4.61 -4.67
C GLN A 77 3.87 4.89 -5.85
N GLY A 78 5.03 4.23 -5.86
CA GLY A 78 6.01 4.38 -6.94
C GLY A 78 5.50 3.84 -8.29
N ILE A 79 6.15 4.27 -9.38
CA ILE A 79 5.76 4.03 -10.80
C ILE A 79 5.28 2.60 -11.05
N GLY A 80 6.05 1.59 -10.62
CA GLY A 80 5.71 0.19 -10.86
C GLY A 80 4.42 -0.28 -10.17
N ARG A 81 4.15 0.19 -8.95
CA ARG A 81 2.94 -0.15 -8.19
C ARG A 81 1.70 0.50 -8.78
N THR A 82 1.80 1.79 -9.10
CA THR A 82 0.73 2.54 -9.77
C THR A 82 0.39 1.92 -11.12
N TYR A 83 1.41 1.55 -11.90
CA TYR A 83 1.20 0.92 -13.21
C TYR A 83 0.47 -0.42 -13.10
N GLN A 84 0.86 -1.28 -12.16
CA GLN A 84 0.25 -2.61 -12.01
C GLN A 84 -1.25 -2.50 -11.67
N ARG A 85 -1.61 -1.61 -10.75
CA ARG A 85 -3.01 -1.40 -10.38
C ARG A 85 -3.87 -0.88 -11.52
N ILE A 86 -3.29 -0.04 -12.39
CA ILE A 86 -4.04 0.48 -13.54
C ILE A 86 -4.15 -0.59 -14.64
N ILE A 87 -3.08 -1.32 -14.95
CA ILE A 87 -3.08 -2.29 -16.05
C ILE A 87 -3.96 -3.52 -15.77
N ASP A 88 -4.29 -3.82 -14.52
CA ASP A 88 -5.20 -4.92 -14.19
C ASP A 88 -6.65 -4.64 -14.62
N HIS A 89 -7.04 -3.36 -14.74
CA HIS A 89 -8.42 -2.97 -15.07
C HIS A 89 -8.54 -2.15 -16.37
N PHE A 90 -7.51 -1.39 -16.73
CA PHE A 90 -7.57 -0.37 -17.75
C PHE A 90 -6.46 -0.49 -18.79
N HIS A 91 -6.74 0.05 -19.98
CA HIS A 91 -5.78 0.12 -21.06
C HIS A 91 -5.83 1.45 -21.79
N TRP A 92 -4.68 1.98 -22.15
CA TRP A 92 -4.54 2.96 -23.22
C TRP A 92 -3.14 2.89 -23.80
N ARG A 93 -2.99 3.38 -25.03
CA ARG A 93 -1.69 3.41 -25.69
C ARG A 93 -0.76 4.35 -24.91
N GLY A 94 0.39 3.84 -24.49
CA GLY A 94 1.37 4.61 -23.71
C GLY A 94 1.05 4.70 -22.22
N LEU A 95 0.23 3.80 -21.66
CA LEU A 95 -0.09 3.73 -20.23
C LEU A 95 1.16 3.84 -19.34
N PHE A 96 2.17 2.99 -19.55
CA PHE A 96 3.39 3.02 -18.74
C PHE A 96 4.10 4.39 -18.77
N LYS A 97 4.21 5.00 -19.95
CA LYS A 97 4.82 6.33 -20.12
C LYS A 97 4.03 7.41 -19.37
N SER A 98 2.69 7.33 -19.43
CA SER A 98 1.79 8.25 -18.73
C SER A 98 1.96 8.15 -17.20
N VAL A 99 2.04 6.92 -16.67
CA VAL A 99 2.29 6.68 -15.24
C VAL A 99 3.67 7.17 -14.83
N GLN A 100 4.71 6.87 -15.61
CA GLN A 100 6.08 7.31 -15.33
C GLN A 100 6.17 8.84 -15.27
N GLN A 101 5.52 9.54 -16.21
CA GLN A 101 5.48 10.99 -16.23
C GLN A 101 4.73 11.55 -15.01
N TYR A 102 3.49 11.09 -14.77
CA TYR A 102 2.65 11.59 -13.68
C TYR A 102 3.29 11.40 -12.29
N VAL A 103 3.83 10.20 -12.01
CA VAL A 103 4.51 9.92 -10.73
C VAL A 103 5.85 10.66 -10.63
N GLY A 104 6.54 10.85 -11.76
CA GLY A 104 7.81 11.58 -11.81
C GLY A 104 7.65 13.08 -11.54
N GLU A 105 6.52 13.66 -11.93
CA GLU A 105 6.18 15.08 -11.74
C GLU A 105 5.41 15.34 -10.42
N CYS A 106 5.22 14.32 -9.59
CA CYS A 106 4.47 14.43 -8.33
C CYS A 106 5.28 15.18 -7.26
N VAL A 107 4.87 16.42 -6.97
CA VAL A 107 5.51 17.32 -6.00
C VAL A 107 5.53 16.71 -4.59
N ASP A 108 4.45 16.06 -4.16
CA ASP A 108 4.37 15.43 -2.84
C ASP A 108 5.42 14.32 -2.70
N CYS A 109 5.60 13.52 -3.76
CA CYS A 109 6.62 12.48 -3.80
C CYS A 109 8.06 13.03 -3.86
N GLU A 110 8.29 14.17 -4.50
CA GLU A 110 9.60 14.82 -4.53
C GLU A 110 9.98 15.41 -3.17
N THR A 111 9.06 16.17 -2.57
CA THR A 111 9.24 16.79 -1.24
C THR A 111 9.34 15.73 -0.13
N GLY A 112 8.63 14.61 -0.29
CA GLY A 112 8.71 13.47 0.60
C GLY A 112 10.08 12.79 0.62
N LYS A 113 10.91 12.84 -0.44
CA LYS A 113 12.19 12.12 -0.62
C LYS A 113 13.38 12.64 0.22
N GLY A 114 13.31 12.59 1.55
CA GLY A 114 14.50 12.47 2.41
C GLY A 114 15.50 11.38 1.92
N ARG A 115 16.78 11.74 1.86
CA ARG A 115 17.91 10.87 1.44
C ARG A 115 18.17 9.77 2.48
N PRO A 116 18.36 8.50 2.08
CA PRO A 116 18.80 7.46 3.00
C PRO A 116 20.27 7.68 3.39
N THR A 117 20.54 7.92 4.67
CA THR A 117 21.88 7.76 5.24
C THR A 117 22.03 6.34 5.75
N ILE A 118 22.55 5.43 4.92
CA ILE A 118 22.97 4.10 5.38
C ILE A 118 24.41 4.22 5.88
N ARG A 119 24.65 3.98 7.17
CA ARG A 119 25.99 3.76 7.75
C ARG A 119 26.01 2.39 8.43
N GLY A 120 26.83 1.47 7.93
CA GLY A 120 27.21 0.23 8.63
C GLY A 120 26.89 -1.07 7.88
N GLU A 121 27.71 -2.11 8.13
CA GLU A 121 27.47 -3.49 7.71
C GLU A 121 26.38 -4.14 8.59
N SER A 122 25.41 -4.83 7.97
CA SER A 122 24.28 -5.50 8.65
C SER A 122 24.71 -6.83 9.29
N PRO A 123 24.57 -7.02 10.62
CA PRO A 123 24.73 -8.33 11.25
C PRO A 123 23.44 -9.16 11.11
N GLY A 124 23.55 -10.38 10.59
CA GLY A 124 22.59 -11.50 10.72
C GLY A 124 21.10 -11.23 10.43
N ASN A 125 20.62 -11.67 9.26
CA ASN A 125 19.19 -11.61 8.91
C ASN A 125 18.33 -12.45 9.87
N ILE A 126 17.54 -11.81 10.72
CA ILE A 126 16.40 -12.48 11.36
C ILE A 126 15.27 -12.53 10.32
N GLN A 127 14.86 -13.74 9.97
CA GLN A 127 13.77 -13.99 9.05
C GLN A 127 12.60 -14.56 9.85
N ALA A 128 11.48 -13.84 9.88
CA ALA A 128 10.24 -14.38 10.41
C ALA A 128 9.82 -15.61 9.58
N THR A 129 9.26 -16.62 10.23
CA THR A 129 8.86 -17.90 9.62
C THR A 129 7.35 -18.06 9.55
N TYR A 130 6.58 -17.30 10.35
CA TYR A 130 5.12 -17.24 10.29
C TYR A 130 4.61 -15.80 10.56
N PRO A 131 3.38 -15.45 10.12
CA PRO A 131 2.85 -14.09 10.28
C PRO A 131 2.81 -13.68 11.75
N PHE A 132 3.17 -12.42 12.02
CA PHE A 132 3.20 -11.80 13.34
C PHE A 132 4.19 -12.40 14.34
N GLN A 133 5.06 -13.33 13.93
CA GLN A 133 6.18 -13.79 14.76
C GLN A 133 7.07 -12.61 15.17
N ILE A 134 7.37 -11.73 14.22
CA ILE A 134 8.21 -10.55 14.45
C ILE A 134 7.54 -9.36 13.81
N ILE A 135 7.30 -8.33 14.62
CA ILE A 135 6.76 -7.06 14.14
C ILE A 135 7.78 -5.95 14.33
N ALA A 136 7.76 -4.99 13.42
CA ALA A 136 8.33 -3.67 13.66
C ALA A 136 7.25 -2.73 14.18
N MET A 137 7.62 -1.91 15.16
CA MET A 137 6.80 -0.84 15.71
C MET A 137 7.49 0.48 15.43
N ASP A 138 6.75 1.38 14.80
CA ASP A 138 7.14 2.75 14.53
C ASP A 138 6.10 3.71 15.11
N HIS A 139 6.49 4.96 15.27
CA HIS A 139 5.67 5.96 15.95
C HIS A 139 5.92 7.34 15.35
N ILE A 140 4.83 7.98 14.91
CA ILE A 140 4.84 9.36 14.42
C ILE A 140 4.32 10.25 15.56
N PRO A 141 5.22 10.97 16.28
CA PRO A 141 4.83 11.83 17.37
C PRO A 141 4.31 13.19 16.89
N SER A 142 3.58 13.90 17.77
CA SER A 142 3.36 15.35 17.65
C SER A 142 2.63 15.78 16.38
N LEU A 143 1.67 14.97 15.92
CA LEU A 143 0.75 15.33 14.85
C LEU A 143 -0.23 16.42 15.31
N PRO A 144 -0.78 17.21 14.37
CA PRO A 144 -1.86 18.14 14.65
C PRO A 144 -3.00 17.45 15.40
N LYS A 145 -3.64 18.12 16.35
CA LYS A 145 -4.71 17.49 17.13
C LYS A 145 -5.93 17.17 16.25
N SER A 146 -6.23 15.88 16.12
CA SER A 146 -7.38 15.43 15.33
C SER A 146 -8.72 15.87 15.95
N TYR A 147 -9.83 15.68 15.25
CA TYR A 147 -11.18 15.88 15.78
C TYR A 147 -11.47 14.98 16.98
N LYS A 148 -10.91 13.76 17.00
CA LYS A 148 -11.03 12.81 18.13
C LYS A 148 -10.01 13.09 19.24
N GLY A 149 -9.15 14.10 19.06
CA GLY A 149 -8.17 14.52 20.05
C GLY A 149 -6.86 13.72 20.05
N ASN A 150 -6.61 12.94 19.00
CA ASN A 150 -5.36 12.20 18.84
C ASN A 150 -4.23 13.15 18.41
N THR A 151 -3.00 12.84 18.81
CA THR A 151 -1.79 13.60 18.45
C THR A 151 -0.62 12.69 18.04
N GLU A 152 -0.80 11.38 18.14
CA GLU A 152 0.26 10.40 17.87
C GLU A 152 -0.30 9.28 16.99
N LEU A 153 0.51 8.76 16.07
CA LEU A 153 0.17 7.59 15.27
C LEU A 153 1.17 6.46 15.55
N LEU A 154 0.65 5.33 16.04
CA LEU A 154 1.39 4.08 16.16
C LEU A 154 1.23 3.26 14.90
N ILE A 155 2.32 2.65 14.44
CA ILE A 155 2.33 1.78 13.28
C ILE A 155 3.02 0.48 13.66
N TRP A 156 2.37 -0.65 13.42
CA TRP A 156 2.99 -1.97 13.47
C TRP A 156 3.04 -2.58 12.09
N VAL A 157 4.14 -3.25 11.78
CA VAL A 157 4.33 -3.93 10.49
C VAL A 157 4.84 -5.33 10.73
N ASP A 158 4.10 -6.33 10.26
CA ASP A 158 4.56 -7.71 10.28
C ASP A 158 5.73 -7.92 9.32
N LEU A 159 6.84 -8.45 9.83
CA LEU A 159 8.05 -8.60 9.02
C LEU A 159 7.97 -9.74 8.02
N LEU A 160 7.05 -10.71 8.16
CA LEU A 160 6.89 -11.78 7.17
C LEU A 160 5.97 -11.41 6.01
N THR A 161 4.84 -10.77 6.28
CA THR A 161 3.79 -10.50 5.29
C THR A 161 3.81 -9.04 4.83
N GLY A 162 4.29 -8.14 5.67
CA GLY A 162 4.32 -6.70 5.41
C GLY A 162 3.01 -6.03 5.80
N TYR A 163 2.15 -6.76 6.52
CA TYR A 163 0.85 -6.28 6.96
C TYR A 163 1.01 -5.15 7.97
N VAL A 164 0.30 -4.06 7.70
CA VAL A 164 0.39 -2.78 8.39
C VAL A 164 -0.82 -2.58 9.27
N ILE A 165 -0.58 -2.17 10.51
CA ILE A 165 -1.61 -1.78 11.47
C ILE A 165 -1.28 -0.36 11.90
N ALA A 166 -2.23 0.56 11.75
CA ALA A 166 -2.11 1.93 12.20
C ALA A 166 -3.13 2.20 13.31
N LYS A 167 -2.72 2.90 14.38
CA LYS A 167 -3.60 3.28 15.49
C LYS A 167 -3.27 4.68 15.98
N ALA A 168 -4.22 5.59 15.86
CA ALA A 168 -4.10 6.93 16.41
C ALA A 168 -4.33 6.93 17.93
N ASN A 169 -3.58 7.77 18.64
CA ASN A 169 -3.61 7.88 20.09
C ASN A 169 -3.49 9.34 20.54
N ALA A 170 -4.08 9.65 21.69
CA ALA A 170 -3.96 10.95 22.35
C ALA A 170 -2.72 11.06 23.26
N SER A 171 -2.00 9.95 23.47
CA SER A 171 -0.87 9.87 24.40
C SER A 171 0.20 8.92 23.88
N ARG A 172 1.47 9.27 24.15
CA ARG A 172 2.66 8.48 23.80
C ARG A 172 3.21 7.62 24.95
N THR A 173 2.47 7.49 26.05
CA THR A 173 2.95 6.75 27.22
C THR A 173 3.12 5.27 26.90
N ALA A 174 4.06 4.61 27.60
CA ALA A 174 4.25 3.17 27.49
C ALA A 174 2.96 2.37 27.75
N GLN A 175 2.10 2.85 28.67
CA GLN A 175 0.79 2.27 28.95
C GLN A 175 -0.14 2.34 27.74
N THR A 176 -0.31 3.53 27.14
CA THR A 176 -1.16 3.71 25.95
C THR A 176 -0.69 2.84 24.78
N ILE A 177 0.62 2.72 24.59
CA ILE A 177 1.22 1.90 23.53
C ILE A 177 1.00 0.41 23.81
N ALA A 178 1.12 -0.04 25.06
CA ALA A 178 0.82 -1.41 25.47
C ALA A 178 -0.66 -1.78 25.28
N GLU A 179 -1.58 -0.88 25.65
CA GLU A 179 -3.02 -1.03 25.40
C GLU A 179 -3.33 -1.12 23.92
N SER A 180 -2.72 -0.25 23.11
CA SER A 180 -2.91 -0.27 21.65
C SER A 180 -2.37 -1.55 21.00
N TYR A 181 -1.20 -2.03 21.45
CA TYR A 181 -0.65 -3.31 20.98
C TYR A 181 -1.53 -4.49 21.38
N GLU A 182 -2.02 -4.50 22.64
CA GLU A 182 -2.95 -5.52 23.11
C GLU A 182 -4.21 -5.54 22.23
N GLU A 183 -4.79 -4.36 21.98
CA GLU A 183 -6.01 -4.21 21.21
C GLU A 183 -5.86 -4.61 19.74
N CYS A 184 -4.83 -4.08 19.08
CA CYS A 184 -4.73 -4.07 17.63
C CYS A 184 -3.93 -5.26 17.08
N VAL A 185 -2.99 -5.78 17.86
CA VAL A 185 -2.11 -6.87 17.44
C VAL A 185 -2.44 -8.14 18.22
N PHE A 186 -2.29 -8.12 19.55
CA PHE A 186 -2.41 -9.32 20.38
C PHE A 186 -3.78 -9.99 20.27
N ARG A 187 -4.88 -9.23 20.43
CA ARG A 187 -6.24 -9.80 20.33
C ARG A 187 -6.57 -10.37 18.96
N ARG A 188 -5.92 -9.88 17.89
CA ARG A 188 -6.23 -10.25 16.51
C ARG A 188 -5.34 -11.36 15.96
N PHE A 189 -4.06 -11.35 16.34
CA PHE A 189 -3.04 -12.21 15.73
C PHE A 189 -2.24 -13.02 16.76
N GLY A 190 -2.44 -12.77 18.05
CA GLY A 190 -1.65 -13.37 19.14
C GLY A 190 -0.39 -12.56 19.48
N ALA A 191 0.37 -13.07 20.46
CA ALA A 191 1.61 -12.41 20.88
C ALA A 191 2.74 -12.65 19.88
N SER A 192 3.40 -11.57 19.46
CA SER A 192 4.66 -11.66 18.72
C SER A 192 5.80 -12.17 19.59
N GLU A 193 6.72 -12.94 19.02
CA GLU A 193 7.94 -13.39 19.72
C GLU A 193 8.98 -12.27 19.84
N ALA A 194 8.92 -11.27 18.96
CA ALA A 194 9.80 -10.11 19.03
C ALA A 194 9.13 -8.84 18.48
N ILE A 195 9.41 -7.71 19.15
CA ILE A 195 9.03 -6.38 18.70
C ILE A 195 10.31 -5.60 18.43
N ARG A 196 10.47 -5.15 17.19
CA ARG A 196 11.55 -4.24 16.77
C ARG A 196 11.06 -2.79 16.88
N HIS A 197 11.87 -1.90 17.42
CA HIS A 197 11.56 -0.48 17.51
C HIS A 197 12.87 0.32 17.71
N ASP A 198 12.83 1.62 17.43
CA ASP A 198 14.02 2.50 17.47
C ASP A 198 14.11 3.39 18.73
N ARG A 199 13.27 3.14 19.74
CA ARG A 199 13.27 3.91 21.00
C ARG A 199 14.36 3.44 21.96
N GLU A 200 14.62 4.25 22.97
CA GLU A 200 15.56 3.89 24.03
C GLU A 200 15.13 2.65 24.83
N PRO A 201 16.08 1.86 25.37
CA PRO A 201 15.78 0.66 26.14
C PRO A 201 14.85 0.87 27.34
N GLY A 202 14.91 2.04 27.98
CA GLY A 202 14.07 2.40 29.13
C GLY A 202 12.58 2.40 28.78
N PHE A 203 12.22 2.94 27.61
CA PHE A 203 10.86 2.96 27.13
C PHE A 203 10.27 1.55 26.97
N MET A 204 11.04 0.60 26.42
CA MET A 204 10.54 -0.77 26.24
C MET A 204 10.36 -1.50 27.55
N ALA A 205 11.24 -1.29 28.53
CA ALA A 205 11.07 -1.86 29.85
C ALA A 205 9.71 -1.45 30.43
N ASP A 206 9.33 -0.19 30.27
CA ASP A 206 8.03 0.31 30.73
C ASP A 206 6.86 -0.20 29.89
N PHE A 207 7.02 -0.32 28.57
CA PHE A 207 6.01 -0.93 27.69
C PHE A 207 5.72 -2.38 28.09
N PHE A 208 6.76 -3.21 28.26
CA PHE A 208 6.59 -4.61 28.66
C PHE A 208 5.99 -4.72 30.06
N ARG A 209 6.36 -3.81 30.98
CA ARG A 209 5.77 -3.76 32.33
C ARG A 209 4.28 -3.45 32.27
N ALA A 210 3.88 -2.47 31.47
CA ALA A 210 2.47 -2.12 31.24
C ALA A 210 1.70 -3.27 30.59
N PHE A 211 2.25 -3.86 29.53
CA PHE A 211 1.62 -4.98 28.82
C PHE A 211 1.42 -6.20 29.71
N ASN A 212 2.43 -6.57 30.51
CA ASN A 212 2.33 -7.67 31.48
C ASN A 212 1.26 -7.42 32.54
N LYS A 213 1.05 -6.15 32.93
CA LYS A 213 -0.02 -5.78 33.86
C LYS A 213 -1.41 -5.95 33.24
N ILE A 214 -1.56 -5.58 31.96
CA ILE A 214 -2.82 -5.73 31.21
C ILE A 214 -3.25 -7.20 31.12
N LEU A 215 -2.31 -8.12 30.88
CA LEU A 215 -2.60 -9.55 30.74
C LEU A 215 -2.91 -10.28 32.07
N GLY A 216 -2.90 -9.58 33.20
CA GLY A 216 -3.35 -10.11 34.50
C GLY A 216 -2.47 -11.18 35.16
N GLN A 217 -1.45 -11.73 34.49
CA GLN A 217 -0.52 -12.72 35.05
C GLN A 217 0.85 -12.72 34.34
N ARG A 218 1.85 -13.28 35.04
CA ARG A 218 3.22 -13.58 34.55
C ARG A 218 3.18 -14.50 33.32
N GLN A 219 2.88 -13.98 32.13
CA GLN A 219 3.15 -14.77 30.94
C GLN A 219 4.66 -14.97 30.81
N ARG A 220 5.06 -16.21 30.52
CA ARG A 220 6.29 -16.53 29.78
C ARG A 220 6.13 -16.07 28.32
N ALA A 221 5.72 -14.82 28.11
CA ALA A 221 5.76 -14.23 26.79
C ALA A 221 7.21 -13.82 26.58
N THR A 222 7.95 -14.66 25.88
CA THR A 222 9.35 -14.46 25.50
C THR A 222 9.45 -13.37 24.42
N MET A 223 8.69 -12.26 24.54
CA MET A 223 8.78 -11.12 23.64
C MET A 223 10.17 -10.51 23.82
N ALA A 224 11.09 -10.84 22.94
CA ALA A 224 12.45 -10.36 23.00
C ALA A 224 12.55 -8.99 22.33
N TYR A 225 13.19 -8.04 23.01
CA TYR A 225 13.71 -6.84 22.36
C TYR A 225 14.96 -7.20 21.55
N ARG A 226 15.04 -6.73 20.30
CA ARG A 226 16.20 -6.94 19.43
C ARG A 226 16.57 -5.68 18.64
N PRO A 227 17.63 -4.96 19.04
CA PRO A 227 18.14 -3.81 18.30
C PRO A 227 19.04 -4.25 17.15
N GLN A 228 18.51 -4.63 15.98
CA GLN A 228 19.28 -4.62 14.71
C GLN A 228 18.50 -4.99 13.45
N ALA A 229 19.08 -4.58 12.32
CA ALA A 229 18.53 -4.34 11.00
C ALA A 229 18.74 -5.44 9.95
N ASN A 230 17.64 -6.01 9.44
CA ASN A 230 17.60 -6.44 8.04
C ASN A 230 17.19 -5.23 7.17
N GLY A 231 18.07 -4.78 6.27
CA GLY A 231 17.86 -3.59 5.44
C GLY A 231 16.68 -3.68 4.47
N THR A 232 16.13 -4.87 4.21
CA THR A 232 14.94 -5.02 3.35
C THR A 232 13.64 -4.82 4.14
N ALA A 233 13.57 -5.36 5.36
CA ALA A 233 12.46 -5.13 6.28
C ALA A 233 12.37 -3.65 6.69
N GLU A 234 13.52 -3.01 6.95
CA GLU A 234 13.57 -1.58 7.29
C GLU A 234 13.10 -0.69 6.16
N ARG A 235 13.54 -0.95 4.92
CA ARG A 235 13.05 -0.17 3.77
C ARG A 235 11.54 -0.28 3.60
N MET A 236 10.97 -1.46 3.85
CA MET A 236 9.52 -1.67 3.80
C MET A 236 8.80 -0.84 4.86
N VAL A 237 9.21 -1.00 6.13
CA VAL A 237 8.62 -0.24 7.26
C VAL A 237 8.76 1.26 7.01
N GLN A 238 9.96 1.74 6.67
CA GLN A 238 10.21 3.15 6.37
C GLN A 238 9.36 3.67 5.21
N THR A 239 9.21 2.90 4.13
CA THR A 239 8.37 3.31 2.99
C THR A 239 6.91 3.45 3.39
N THR A 240 6.40 2.48 4.15
CA THR A 240 5.03 2.48 4.68
C THR A 240 4.80 3.63 5.64
N THR A 241 5.65 3.77 6.67
CA THR A 241 5.55 4.87 7.64
C THR A 241 5.65 6.21 6.94
N ARG A 242 6.54 6.36 5.95
CA ARG A 242 6.67 7.61 5.18
C ARG A 242 5.39 7.94 4.41
N ALA A 243 4.79 6.96 3.74
CA ALA A 243 3.53 7.19 3.03
C ALA A 243 2.44 7.66 4.00
N LEU A 244 2.30 6.98 5.15
CA LEU A 244 1.38 7.41 6.21
C LEU A 244 1.70 8.82 6.69
N LYS A 245 2.97 9.11 6.97
CA LYS A 245 3.47 10.40 7.45
C LYS A 245 3.12 11.54 6.50
N MET A 246 3.34 11.38 5.20
CA MET A 246 3.02 12.41 4.20
C MET A 246 1.53 12.78 4.18
N TYR A 247 0.64 11.83 4.46
CA TYR A 247 -0.79 12.09 4.52
C TYR A 247 -1.25 12.72 5.84
N VAL A 248 -0.60 12.42 6.96
CA VAL A 248 -1.08 12.88 8.28
C VAL A 248 -0.41 14.17 8.78
N GLU A 249 0.62 14.66 8.08
CA GLU A 249 1.37 15.86 8.46
C GLU A 249 0.82 17.18 7.88
N ASP A 250 -0.26 17.14 7.11
CA ASP A 250 -0.95 18.38 6.69
C ASP A 250 -1.53 19.09 7.93
N LEU A 251 -1.08 20.33 8.17
CA LEU A 251 -1.43 21.13 9.34
C LEU A 251 -2.92 21.49 9.37
N ASP A 252 -3.57 21.58 8.21
CA ASP A 252 -4.99 21.92 8.11
C ASP A 252 -5.88 20.66 8.21
N GLN A 253 -5.29 19.47 8.14
CA GLN A 253 -6.00 18.21 8.22
C GLN A 253 -6.23 17.79 9.68
N ARG A 254 -7.50 17.68 10.08
CA ARG A 254 -7.89 17.28 11.46
C ARG A 254 -8.60 15.93 11.54
N ASP A 255 -8.84 15.28 10.41
CA ASP A 255 -9.44 13.94 10.30
C ASP A 255 -8.40 12.87 9.92
N TRP A 256 -7.10 13.21 10.02
CA TRP A 256 -5.99 12.33 9.67
C TRP A 256 -6.02 10.97 10.38
N ASP A 257 -6.62 10.89 11.57
CA ASP A 257 -6.70 9.65 12.35
C ASP A 257 -7.65 8.62 11.73
N GLU A 258 -8.72 9.08 11.07
CA GLU A 258 -9.60 8.22 10.28
C GLU A 258 -8.92 7.77 8.97
N TYR A 259 -8.17 8.68 8.34
CA TYR A 259 -7.45 8.37 7.11
C TYR A 259 -6.27 7.42 7.32
N ALA A 260 -5.61 7.47 8.48
CA ALA A 260 -4.49 6.58 8.78
C ALA A 260 -4.90 5.09 8.73
N GLU A 261 -6.05 4.74 9.29
CA GLU A 261 -6.58 3.36 9.23
C GLU A 261 -6.97 2.95 7.80
N ARG A 262 -7.59 3.86 7.04
CA ARG A 262 -7.94 3.64 5.63
C ARG A 262 -6.70 3.44 4.76
N LEU A 263 -5.65 4.21 4.99
CA LEU A 263 -4.40 4.11 4.25
C LEU A 263 -3.66 2.81 4.60
N ALA A 264 -3.68 2.38 5.86
CA ALA A 264 -3.16 1.06 6.24
C ALA A 264 -3.88 -0.06 5.48
N PHE A 265 -5.20 0.02 5.35
CA PHE A 265 -5.98 -0.92 4.54
C PHE A 265 -5.60 -0.89 3.05
N ALA A 266 -5.46 0.30 2.45
CA ALA A 266 -5.01 0.45 1.07
C ALA A 266 -3.60 -0.13 0.83
N ILE A 267 -2.69 0.03 1.79
CA ILE A 267 -1.36 -0.57 1.74
C ILE A 267 -1.43 -2.10 1.85
N ASN A 268 -2.29 -2.63 2.73
CA ASN A 268 -2.44 -4.08 2.92
C ASN A 268 -3.07 -4.78 1.72
N THR A 269 -3.79 -4.07 0.88
CA THR A 269 -4.46 -4.61 -0.33
C THR A 269 -3.68 -4.33 -1.61
N ALA A 270 -2.59 -3.57 -1.54
CA ALA A 270 -1.70 -3.34 -2.67
C ALA A 270 -0.71 -4.50 -2.84
N GLN A 271 -0.52 -4.98 -4.08
CA GLN A 271 0.43 -6.05 -4.39
C GLN A 271 1.86 -5.69 -3.98
N TYR A 272 2.51 -6.60 -3.28
CA TYR A 272 3.90 -6.47 -2.85
C TYR A 272 4.83 -7.29 -3.75
N ARG A 273 5.51 -6.63 -4.69
CA ARG A 273 6.35 -7.25 -5.75
C ARG A 273 7.41 -8.23 -5.24
N VAL A 274 7.95 -8.04 -4.04
CA VAL A 274 8.98 -8.96 -3.48
C VAL A 274 8.36 -10.27 -3.00
N ARG A 275 7.09 -10.27 -2.57
CA ARG A 275 6.38 -11.47 -2.06
C ARG A 275 5.39 -12.06 -3.04
N GLY A 276 5.06 -11.34 -4.11
CA GLY A 276 4.19 -11.81 -5.17
C GLY A 276 2.70 -11.74 -4.85
N ASP A 277 2.32 -11.18 -3.69
CA ASP A 277 0.94 -11.15 -3.22
C ASP A 277 0.66 -9.90 -2.34
N THR A 278 -0.59 -9.72 -1.90
CA THR A 278 -0.99 -8.64 -0.98
C THR A 278 -0.71 -9.01 0.48
N PRO A 279 -0.25 -8.08 1.33
CA PRO A 279 -0.11 -8.36 2.76
C PRO A 279 -1.38 -8.92 3.41
N PHE A 280 -2.56 -8.44 2.98
CA PHE A 280 -3.85 -8.94 3.45
C PHE A 280 -4.03 -10.42 3.13
N TYR A 281 -3.85 -10.82 1.88
CA TYR A 281 -3.96 -12.22 1.48
C TYR A 281 -2.96 -13.11 2.22
N LEU A 282 -1.71 -12.65 2.39
CA LEU A 282 -0.68 -13.41 3.11
C LEU A 282 -1.00 -13.65 4.59
N VAL A 283 -1.79 -12.78 5.22
CA VAL A 283 -2.24 -12.95 6.61
C VAL A 283 -3.53 -13.78 6.69
N HIS A 284 -4.48 -13.52 5.79
CA HIS A 284 -5.84 -14.04 5.92
C HIS A 284 -6.11 -15.28 5.06
N GLY A 285 -5.40 -15.47 3.96
CA GLY A 285 -5.63 -16.55 3.00
C GLY A 285 -6.80 -16.29 2.03
N TRP A 286 -7.33 -15.08 2.01
CA TRP A 286 -8.34 -14.62 1.06
C TRP A 286 -8.18 -13.13 0.81
N ASP A 287 -8.62 -12.65 -0.36
CA ASP A 287 -8.67 -11.23 -0.66
C ASP A 287 -9.87 -10.56 0.02
N PRO A 288 -9.74 -9.29 0.45
CA PRO A 288 -10.85 -8.57 1.01
C PRO A 288 -11.87 -8.22 -0.08
N ARG A 289 -13.15 -8.38 0.24
CA ARG A 289 -14.22 -7.83 -0.59
C ARG A 289 -14.33 -6.34 -0.32
N SER A 290 -13.79 -5.54 -1.24
CA SER A 290 -14.00 -4.11 -1.25
C SER A 290 -15.43 -3.78 -1.64
N THR A 291 -16.04 -2.78 -0.98
CA THR A 291 -17.30 -2.15 -1.44
C THR A 291 -17.05 -0.84 -2.19
N LEU A 292 -15.77 -0.46 -2.37
CA LEU A 292 -15.36 0.47 -3.42
C LEU A 292 -15.48 -0.23 -4.77
#